data_AF-A0AAD9N8C2-F1
#
_entry.id   AF-A0AAD9N8C2-F1
#
_cell.length_a   1.000
_cell.length_b   1.000
_cell.length_c   1.000
_cell.angle_alpha   90.00
_cell.angle_beta   90.00
_cell.angle_gamma   90.00
#
_symmetry.space_group_name_H-M   'P 1'
#
loop_
_entity.id
_entity.type
_entity.pdbx_description
1 polymer ?
#
loop_
_entity_poly.entity_id
_entity_poly.type
_entity_poly.pdbx_seq_one_letter_code
_entity_poly.pdbx_strand_id
1 'polypeptide(L)'
;MPIVCRVDLKLLVFTYKAMHNDAPVYLCELVCPYQPTRTLRSTNNNMLEVKRTRTKAGDCSFAAAAASLWNNLPTVVKTCDNLTSYKRLLKTFFSYRLLV
;
A
#
# COMPACT_ATOMS: atom_id res chain seq x y z
N MET A 1 -9.00 -9.31 15.77
CA MET A 1 -8.75 -9.09 14.33
C MET A 1 -8.69 -10.44 13.64
N PRO A 2 -9.48 -10.67 12.58
CA PRO A 2 -9.41 -11.91 11.80
C PRO A 2 -8.02 -12.15 11.24
N ILE A 3 -7.64 -13.41 11.09
CA ILE A 3 -6.30 -13.82 10.63
C ILE A 3 -6.01 -13.29 9.22
N VAL A 4 -7.04 -13.21 8.37
CA VAL A 4 -6.96 -12.86 6.95
C VAL A 4 -6.39 -11.46 6.74
N CYS A 5 -6.83 -10.47 7.54
CA CYS A 5 -6.35 -9.09 7.41
C CYS A 5 -4.94 -8.87 7.98
N ARG A 6 -4.36 -9.84 8.71
CA ARG A 6 -3.02 -9.67 9.31
C ARG A 6 -1.91 -9.65 8.26
N VAL A 7 -2.10 -10.37 7.15
CA VAL A 7 -1.15 -10.38 6.03
C VAL A 7 -1.17 -9.01 5.34
N ASP A 8 -2.35 -8.51 4.99
CA ASP A 8 -2.53 -7.19 4.37
C ASP A 8 -1.95 -6.06 5.21
N LEU A 9 -2.19 -6.09 6.53
CA LEU A 9 -1.63 -5.11 7.46
C LEU A 9 -0.10 -5.13 7.49
N LYS A 10 0.52 -6.32 7.55
CA LYS A 10 1.98 -6.43 7.52
C LYS A 10 2.53 -5.92 6.19
N LEU A 11 1.90 -6.31 5.09
CA LEU A 11 2.30 -5.88 3.75
C LEU A 11 2.28 -4.35 3.67
N LEU A 12 1.18 -3.72 4.06
CA LEU A 12 1.00 -2.27 4.06
C LEU A 12 1.98 -1.53 4.97
N VAL A 13 2.34 -2.12 6.12
CA VAL A 13 3.40 -1.56 6.97
C VAL A 13 4.77 -1.61 6.28
N PHE A 14 5.08 -2.69 5.56
CA PHE A 14 6.32 -2.76 4.78
C PHE A 14 6.31 -1.78 3.61
N THR A 15 5.18 -1.60 2.92
CA THR A 15 5.08 -0.62 1.82
C THR A 15 5.26 0.80 2.32
N TYR A 16 4.68 1.14 3.48
CA TYR A 16 4.88 2.44 4.11
C TYR A 16 6.37 2.67 4.40
N LYS A 17 7.04 1.70 5.04
CA LYS A 17 8.48 1.82 5.31
C LYS A 17 9.30 1.97 4.03
N ALA A 18 8.98 1.20 2.99
CA ALA A 18 9.64 1.30 1.69
C ALA A 18 9.46 2.68 1.04
N MET A 19 8.25 3.26 1.11
CA MET A 19 7.97 4.61 0.63
C MET A 19 8.76 5.70 1.37
N HIS A 20 9.03 5.49 2.66
CA HIS A 20 9.79 6.40 3.51
C HIS A 20 11.29 6.09 3.54
N ASN A 21 11.78 5.15 2.71
CA ASN A 21 13.18 4.68 2.70
C ASN A 21 13.67 4.06 4.03
N ASP A 22 12.75 3.63 4.89
CA ASP A 22 13.01 2.93 6.17
C ASP A 22 13.04 1.40 6.02
N ALA A 23 13.05 0.90 4.77
CA ALA A 23 13.16 -0.51 4.44
C ALA A 23 14.49 -0.78 3.70
N PRO A 24 14.94 -2.05 3.65
CA PRO A 24 16.06 -2.43 2.79
C PRO A 24 15.86 -1.97 1.34
N VAL A 25 16.95 -1.58 0.68
CA VAL A 25 16.94 -0.99 -0.68
C VAL A 25 16.15 -1.83 -1.68
N TYR A 26 16.32 -3.16 -1.65
CA TYR A 26 15.61 -4.07 -2.55
C TYR A 26 14.08 -4.01 -2.41
N LEU A 27 13.54 -3.66 -1.23
CA LEU A 27 12.10 -3.45 -1.05
C LEU A 27 11.66 -2.07 -1.56
N CYS A 28 12.49 -1.04 -1.37
CA CYS A 28 12.23 0.30 -1.87
C CYS A 28 12.14 0.29 -3.40
N GLU A 29 13.04 -0.42 -4.09
CA GLU A 29 13.04 -0.55 -5.55
C GLU A 29 11.81 -1.27 -6.11
N LEU A 30 11.16 -2.11 -5.30
CA LEU A 30 9.93 -2.80 -5.69
C LEU A 30 8.68 -1.91 -5.59
N VAL A 31 8.76 -0.80 -4.86
CA VAL A 31 7.65 0.13 -4.64
C VAL A 31 7.85 1.37 -5.51
N CYS A 32 7.25 1.37 -6.68
CA CYS A 32 7.37 2.47 -7.64
C CYS A 32 6.20 3.46 -7.49
N PRO A 33 6.45 4.75 -7.19
CA PRO A 33 5.42 5.78 -7.23
C PRO A 33 4.81 5.88 -8.62
N TYR A 34 3.48 6.04 -8.69
CA TYR A 34 2.80 6.21 -9.97
C TYR A 34 3.11 7.59 -10.57
N GLN A 35 3.78 7.59 -11.73
CA GLN A 35 4.09 8.81 -12.49
C GLN A 35 3.27 8.82 -13.79
N PRO A 36 2.14 9.55 -13.86
CA PRO A 36 1.36 9.62 -15.08
C PRO A 36 2.07 10.47 -16.14
N THR A 37 2.01 10.06 -17.40
CA THR A 37 2.53 10.84 -18.55
C THR A 37 1.85 12.21 -18.70
N ARG A 38 0.62 12.33 -18.21
CA ARG A 38 -0.16 13.58 -18.21
C ARG A 38 -0.74 13.83 -16.83
N THR A 39 -0.63 15.07 -16.35
CA THR A 39 -1.21 15.50 -15.07
C THR A 39 -2.74 15.41 -15.14
N LEU A 40 -3.31 14.48 -14.38
CA LEU A 40 -4.76 14.35 -14.17
C LEU A 40 -5.13 14.85 -12.79
N ARG A 41 -6.41 15.17 -12.57
CA ARG A 41 -6.93 15.61 -11.25
C ARG A 41 -6.70 14.56 -10.13
N SER A 42 -6.43 13.29 -10.47
CA SER A 42 -6.11 12.20 -9.55
C SER A 42 -4.61 12.05 -9.22
N THR A 43 -3.72 12.87 -9.80
CA THR A 43 -2.26 12.74 -9.66
C THR A 43 -1.79 12.90 -8.20
N ASN A 44 -2.57 13.57 -7.35
CA ASN A 44 -2.15 13.93 -5.99
C ASN A 44 -2.51 12.89 -4.90
N ASN A 45 -2.72 11.62 -5.27
CA ASN A 45 -3.27 10.59 -4.37
C ASN A 45 -2.25 9.61 -3.77
N ASN A 46 -0.94 9.93 -3.82
CA ASN A 46 0.16 9.05 -3.41
C ASN A 46 -0.05 7.61 -3.90
N MET A 47 -0.31 7.44 -5.19
CA MET A 47 -0.57 6.11 -5.77
C MET A 47 0.74 5.39 -6.11
N LEU A 48 0.69 4.07 -6.09
CA LEU A 48 1.76 3.19 -6.55
C LEU A 48 1.44 2.65 -7.94
N GLU A 49 2.49 2.45 -8.74
CA GLU A 49 2.35 1.79 -10.03
C GLU A 49 2.00 0.31 -9.84
N VAL A 50 0.87 -0.12 -10.41
CA VAL A 50 0.47 -1.52 -10.40
C VAL A 50 1.01 -2.19 -11.66
N LYS A 51 2.09 -2.97 -11.52
CA LYS A 51 2.62 -3.78 -12.63
C LYS A 51 1.63 -4.88 -12.99
N ARG A 52 1.27 -4.98 -14.27
CA ARG A 52 0.42 -6.08 -14.76
C ARG A 52 1.21 -7.37 -14.73
N THR A 53 0.69 -8.39 -14.05
CA THR A 53 1.31 -9.71 -14.02
C THR A 53 0.53 -10.69 -14.91
N ARG A 54 1.20 -11.75 -15.38
CA ARG A 54 0.60 -12.79 -16.24
C ARG A 54 0.16 -14.02 -15.45
N THR A 55 0.49 -14.10 -14.16
CA THR A 55 0.32 -15.31 -13.35
C THR A 55 -0.20 -14.95 -11.96
N LYS A 56 -0.99 -15.85 -11.36
CA LYS A 56 -1.48 -15.68 -9.98
C LYS A 56 -0.34 -15.50 -8.97
N ALA A 57 0.77 -16.21 -9.17
CA ALA A 57 1.96 -16.05 -8.33
C ALA A 57 2.56 -14.64 -8.44
N GLY A 58 2.52 -14.04 -9.64
CA GLY A 58 2.89 -12.65 -9.86
C GLY A 58 1.96 -11.68 -9.14
N ASP A 59 0.66 -11.91 -9.15
CA ASP A 59 -0.32 -11.09 -8.42
C ASP A 59 -0.10 -11.14 -6.89
N CYS A 60 0.36 -12.28 -6.39
CA CYS A 60 0.75 -12.45 -4.98
C CYS A 60 2.16 -11.93 -4.65
N SER A 61 2.92 -11.45 -5.63
CA SER A 61 4.23 -10.85 -5.37
C SER A 61 4.12 -9.61 -4.51
N PHE A 62 5.19 -9.29 -3.77
CA PHE A 62 5.20 -8.11 -2.92
C PHE A 62 4.81 -6.85 -3.70
N ALA A 63 5.46 -6.58 -4.85
CA ALA A 63 5.21 -5.38 -5.64
C ALA A 63 3.75 -5.25 -6.11
N ALA A 64 3.16 -6.33 -6.64
CA ALA A 64 1.80 -6.30 -7.16
C ALA A 64 0.75 -6.19 -6.03
N ALA A 65 0.87 -7.02 -5.00
CA ALA A 65 -0.06 -7.02 -3.87
C ALA A 65 0.04 -5.73 -3.06
N ALA A 66 1.26 -5.21 -2.84
CA ALA A 66 1.53 -3.93 -2.20
C ALA A 66 0.82 -2.77 -2.91
N ALA A 67 1.07 -2.62 -4.21
CA ALA A 67 0.53 -1.53 -4.99
C ALA A 67 -1.01 -1.58 -5.04
N SER A 68 -1.57 -2.77 -5.22
CA SER A 68 -3.02 -2.98 -5.20
C SER A 68 -3.65 -2.62 -3.86
N LEU A 69 -3.12 -3.13 -2.75
CA LEU A 69 -3.65 -2.83 -1.41
C LEU A 69 -3.50 -1.36 -1.05
N TRP A 70 -2.34 -0.76 -1.34
CA TRP A 70 -2.06 0.64 -1.07
C TRP A 70 -2.99 1.58 -1.83
N ASN A 71 -3.24 1.31 -3.12
CA ASN A 71 -4.11 2.15 -3.94
C ASN A 71 -5.58 2.12 -3.49
N ASN A 72 -6.00 1.04 -2.83
CA ASN A 72 -7.33 0.90 -2.24
C ASN A 72 -7.46 1.58 -0.86
N LEU A 73 -6.39 2.17 -0.31
CA LEU A 73 -6.47 2.91 0.95
C LEU A 73 -7.08 4.31 0.77
N PRO A 74 -7.81 4.80 1.79
CA PRO A 74 -8.21 6.20 1.85
C PRO A 74 -6.98 7.13 1.85
N THR A 75 -7.11 8.31 1.25
CA THR A 75 -6.05 9.33 1.21
C THR A 75 -5.56 9.71 2.60
N VAL A 76 -6.46 9.86 3.58
CA VAL A 76 -6.14 10.16 4.99
C VAL A 76 -5.14 9.17 5.59
N VAL A 77 -5.23 7.88 5.23
CA VAL A 77 -4.30 6.86 5.73
C VAL A 77 -2.94 6.97 5.03
N LYS A 78 -2.92 7.30 3.74
CA LYS A 78 -1.70 7.41 2.93
C LYS A 78 -0.87 8.66 3.22
N THR A 79 -1.49 9.75 3.64
CA THR A 79 -0.81 11.03 3.93
C THR A 79 -0.33 11.16 5.37
N CYS A 80 -0.32 10.08 6.15
CA CYS A 80 0.16 10.11 7.53
C CYS A 80 1.68 10.12 7.61
N ASP A 81 2.23 11.09 8.33
CA ASP A 81 3.69 11.24 8.49
C ASP A 81 4.31 10.29 9.52
N ASN A 82 3.49 9.67 10.39
CA ASN A 82 3.98 8.82 11.48
C ASN A 82 3.50 7.37 11.34
N LEU A 83 4.44 6.43 11.45
CA LEU A 83 4.18 4.99 11.42
C LEU A 83 3.17 4.53 12.49
N THR A 84 3.22 5.11 13.68
CA THR A 84 2.30 4.76 14.78
C THR A 84 0.86 5.16 14.44
N SER A 85 0.68 6.39 13.93
CA SER A 85 -0.61 6.89 13.45
C SER A 85 -1.13 6.07 12.27
N TYR A 86 -0.25 5.75 11.33
CA TYR A 86 -0.54 4.90 10.17
C TYR A 86 -1.06 3.51 10.59
N LYS A 87 -0.36 2.80 11.48
CA LYS A 87 -0.77 1.49 12.00
C LYS A 87 -2.13 1.54 12.70
N ARG A 88 -2.40 2.60 13.48
CA ARG A 88 -3.68 2.80 14.15
C ARG A 88 -4.81 2.95 13.13
N LEU A 89 -4.66 3.84 12.15
CA LEU A 89 -5.66 4.11 11.13
C LEU A 89 -5.91 2.90 10.22
N LEU A 90 -4.86 2.16 9.85
CA LEU A 90 -4.99 0.89 9.15
C LEU A 90 -5.84 -0.11 9.92
N LYS A 91 -5.55 -0.28 11.21
CA LYS A 91 -6.30 -1.20 12.08
C LYS A 91 -7.78 -0.82 12.13
N THR A 92 -8.06 0.47 12.24
CA THR A 92 -9.41 1.03 12.21
C THR A 92 -10.11 0.76 10.87
N PHE A 93 -9.46 1.08 9.74
CA PHE A 93 -9.99 0.87 8.40
C PHE A 93 -10.37 -0.59 8.13
N PHE A 94 -9.46 -1.53 8.42
CA PHE A 94 -9.74 -2.96 8.22
C PHE A 94 -10.76 -3.52 9.21
N SER A 95 -10.90 -2.95 10.42
CA SER A 95 -11.93 -3.36 11.37
C SER A 95 -13.33 -2.99 10.89
N TYR A 96 -13.52 -1.78 10.35
CA TYR A 96 -14.81 -1.37 9.80
C TYR A 96 -15.15 -2.08 8.49
N ARG A 97 -14.14 -2.41 7.67
CA ARG A 97 -14.33 -3.12 6.39
C ARG A 97 -14.80 -4.58 6.55
N LEU A 98 -14.70 -5.16 7.74
CA LEU A 98 -15.21 -6.50 8.05
C LEU A 98 -16.62 -6.49 8.67
N LEU A 99 -17.16 -5.31 8.99
CA LEU A 99 -18.49 -5.12 9.58
C LEU A 99 -19.55 -4.75 8.53
N VAL A 100 -19.16 -4.63 7.26
CA VAL A 100 -20.01 -4.37 6.09
C VAL A 100 -19.87 -5.55 5.14
#